data_AF-A0A938KDJ4-F1
#
_entry.id   AF-A0A938KDJ4-F1
#
_cell.length_a   1.000
_cell.length_b   1.000
_cell.length_c   1.000
_cell.angle_alpha   90.00
_cell.angle_beta   90.00
_cell.angle_gamma   90.00
#
_symmetry.space_group_name_H-M   'P 1'
#
loop_
_entity.id
_entity.type
_entity.pdbx_description
1 polymer ?
#
loop_
_entity_poly.entity_id
_entity_poly.type
_entity_poly.pdbx_seq_one_letter_code
_entity_poly.pdbx_strand_id
1 'polypeptide(L)'
;MRDQTASNHFAEPVLQHARKDFCTLSADLTVDGALVTIRRQGLGERIVYFYVVDAEGKLQGVLPTRRLLMGQPEAKISDMMIRRVISIPSTATLLDACECFILHKFLAFPVVDENRVVVGVVDVSMFTGEMQSLEERERWDTAFEAIGFRINQVRGASPWQGFRFRFPWLVATLLSGTLCAFLTSAYELTLANSLVLAFFLTLVLGLGESVSVQAMTLAIQTLRNTHPTWRWWGSALARETGTSLLLGLACGLAVAGIASVWRGLGVESLVLGLSVLLALVTACVVGLSIPTLLHAFRWDPKIAAGPLTLAVTDIFTLLIYFNLGRAWL
;
A
#
# COMPACT_ATOMS: atom_id res chain seq x y z
N MET A 1 17.63 11.92 -9.27
CA MET A 1 18.83 11.10 -8.95
C MET A 1 18.81 10.43 -7.56
N ARG A 2 17.80 10.66 -6.70
CA ARG A 2 17.67 9.96 -5.39
C ARG A 2 16.80 8.68 -5.41
N ASP A 3 16.08 8.40 -6.51
CA ASP A 3 15.15 7.26 -6.59
C ASP A 3 15.76 5.93 -7.03
N GLN A 4 16.95 5.93 -7.68
CA GLN A 4 17.58 4.68 -8.12
C GLN A 4 18.37 3.97 -7.01
N THR A 5 18.71 4.66 -5.93
CA THR A 5 19.50 4.09 -4.82
C THR A 5 18.65 3.30 -3.82
N ALA A 6 17.36 3.65 -3.63
CA ALA A 6 16.48 2.94 -2.70
C ALA A 6 16.06 1.54 -3.20
N SER A 7 15.94 1.37 -4.52
CA SER A 7 15.50 0.09 -5.13
C SER A 7 16.56 -1.01 -5.07
N ASN A 8 17.84 -0.69 -4.86
CA ASN A 8 18.93 -1.68 -4.89
C ASN A 8 19.27 -2.26 -3.50
N HIS A 9 18.84 -1.59 -2.43
CA HIS A 9 19.20 -1.96 -1.07
C HIS A 9 18.52 -3.26 -0.60
N PHE A 10 17.26 -3.49 -0.98
CA PHE A 10 16.51 -4.69 -0.57
C PHE A 10 17.05 -6.01 -1.16
N ALA A 11 17.91 -5.94 -2.18
CA ALA A 11 18.58 -7.11 -2.76
C ALA A 11 19.88 -7.48 -2.01
N GLU A 12 20.32 -6.67 -1.04
CA GLU A 12 21.53 -6.95 -0.28
C GLU A 12 21.37 -8.20 0.63
N PRO A 13 22.45 -8.97 0.86
CA PRO A 13 22.43 -10.10 1.77
C PRO A 13 22.10 -9.67 3.20
N VAL A 14 21.15 -10.36 3.82
CA VAL A 14 20.70 -10.05 5.18
C VAL A 14 21.83 -10.15 6.21
N LEU A 15 22.82 -11.01 5.96
CA LEU A 15 23.95 -11.24 6.86
C LEU A 15 24.83 -10.00 7.06
N GLN A 16 24.88 -9.08 6.09
CA GLN A 16 25.64 -7.82 6.22
C GLN A 16 25.03 -6.88 7.26
N HIS A 17 23.71 -7.00 7.46
CA HIS A 17 22.93 -6.20 8.40
C HIS A 17 22.60 -6.97 9.68
N ALA A 18 22.91 -8.27 9.71
CA ALA A 18 22.74 -9.13 10.88
C ALA A 18 23.77 -8.79 11.95
N ARG A 19 23.28 -8.69 13.18
CA ARG A 19 24.11 -8.44 14.34
C ARG A 19 24.74 -9.71 14.86
N LYS A 20 25.99 -9.59 15.34
CA LYS A 20 26.76 -10.70 15.92
C LYS A 20 26.87 -10.63 17.45
N ASP A 21 26.50 -9.49 18.03
CA ASP A 21 26.39 -9.23 19.46
C ASP A 21 25.02 -9.67 19.97
N PHE A 22 24.81 -10.99 20.06
CA PHE A 22 23.57 -11.57 20.58
C PHE A 22 23.84 -12.64 21.63
N CYS A 23 22.91 -12.78 22.59
CA CYS A 23 22.98 -13.76 23.65
C CYS A 23 22.32 -15.07 23.19
N THR A 24 23.06 -16.17 23.24
CA THR A 24 22.53 -17.53 23.10
C THR A 24 22.60 -18.26 24.44
N LEU A 25 21.64 -19.15 24.66
CA LEU A 25 21.58 -20.00 25.85
C LEU A 25 21.76 -21.45 25.46
N SER A 26 22.50 -22.22 26.25
CA SER A 26 22.52 -23.68 26.09
C SER A 26 21.23 -24.29 26.62
N ALA A 27 20.73 -25.31 25.92
CA ALA A 27 19.53 -26.06 26.29
C ALA A 27 19.64 -26.77 27.66
N ASP A 28 20.87 -27.04 28.11
CA ASP A 28 21.15 -27.77 29.36
C ASP A 28 21.26 -26.87 30.59
N LEU A 29 21.27 -25.54 30.40
CA LEU A 29 21.30 -24.60 31.51
C LEU A 29 20.00 -24.67 32.33
N THR A 30 20.12 -24.36 33.62
CA THR A 30 18.98 -24.03 34.47
C THR A 30 18.58 -22.57 34.28
N VAL A 31 17.38 -22.19 34.73
CA VAL A 31 16.93 -20.79 34.73
C VAL A 31 17.92 -19.87 35.44
N ASP A 32 18.43 -20.28 36.61
CA ASP A 32 19.41 -19.48 37.36
C ASP A 32 20.74 -19.33 36.60
N GLY A 33 21.24 -20.44 36.03
CA GLY A 33 22.43 -20.43 35.18
C GLY A 33 22.27 -19.54 33.93
N ALA A 34 21.10 -19.54 33.30
CA ALA A 34 20.78 -18.67 32.18
C ALA A 34 20.77 -17.20 32.59
N LEU A 35 20.15 -16.84 33.72
CA LEU A 35 20.12 -15.47 34.23
C LEU A 35 21.52 -14.96 34.59
N VAL A 36 22.39 -15.80 35.16
CA VAL A 36 23.80 -15.46 35.42
C VAL A 36 24.55 -15.19 34.11
N THR A 37 24.38 -16.05 33.10
CA THR A 37 25.00 -15.87 31.77
C THR A 37 24.57 -14.55 31.13
N ILE A 38 23.27 -14.25 31.18
CA ILE A 38 22.70 -13.01 30.65
C ILE A 38 23.27 -11.78 31.36
N ARG A 39 23.35 -11.81 32.70
CA ARG A 39 23.91 -10.70 33.50
C ARG A 39 25.39 -10.46 33.20
N ARG A 40 26.16 -11.51 32.91
CA ARG A 40 27.58 -11.40 32.54
C ARG A 40 27.80 -10.83 31.14
N GLN A 41 26.97 -11.21 30.18
CA GLN A 41 27.08 -10.72 28.81
C GLN A 41 26.58 -9.28 28.66
N GLY A 42 25.61 -8.87 29.49
CA GLY A 42 24.98 -7.57 29.41
C GLY A 42 23.93 -7.53 28.30
N LEU A 43 22.75 -7.03 28.63
CA LEU A 43 21.69 -6.73 27.67
C LEU A 43 21.62 -5.21 27.58
N GLY A 44 22.09 -4.61 26.50
CA GLY A 44 21.90 -3.17 26.27
C GLY A 44 20.41 -2.81 26.13
N GLU A 45 20.11 -1.62 25.60
CA GLU A 45 18.72 -1.12 25.47
C GLU A 45 17.90 -1.76 24.31
N ARG A 46 18.34 -2.90 23.75
CA ARG A 46 17.78 -3.44 22.51
C ARG A 46 16.78 -4.58 22.74
N ILE A 47 16.06 -4.93 21.68
CA ILE A 47 15.06 -6.00 21.66
C ILE A 47 15.79 -7.35 21.84
N VAL A 48 15.49 -8.07 22.93
CA VAL A 48 16.17 -9.32 23.28
C VAL A 48 15.24 -10.53 23.13
N TYR A 49 15.58 -11.41 22.19
CA TYR A 49 15.10 -12.80 22.17
C TYR A 49 16.24 -13.72 22.59
N PHE A 50 15.95 -14.70 23.45
CA PHE A 50 16.95 -15.68 23.89
C PHE A 50 16.85 -16.93 23.04
N TYR A 51 17.74 -17.06 22.06
CA TYR A 51 17.81 -18.27 21.24
C TYR A 51 18.56 -19.36 21.98
N VAL A 52 18.01 -20.57 21.94
CA VAL A 52 18.56 -21.76 22.58
C VAL A 52 19.30 -22.56 21.53
N VAL A 53 20.56 -22.89 21.82
CA VAL A 53 21.45 -23.65 20.93
C VAL A 53 21.95 -24.93 21.59
N ASP A 54 22.39 -25.89 20.78
CA ASP A 54 23.14 -27.07 21.24
C ASP A 54 24.65 -26.78 21.35
N ALA A 55 25.43 -27.83 21.65
CA ALA A 55 26.88 -27.74 21.83
C ALA A 55 27.61 -27.31 20.54
N GLU A 56 27.03 -27.60 19.37
CA GLU A 56 27.53 -27.23 18.05
C GLU A 56 27.02 -25.85 17.58
N GLY A 57 26.22 -25.14 18.40
CA GLY A 57 25.69 -23.83 18.09
C GLY A 57 24.45 -23.83 17.19
N LYS A 58 23.83 -24.99 16.95
CA LYS A 58 22.62 -25.10 16.12
C LYS A 58 21.39 -24.66 16.87
N LEU A 59 20.49 -23.99 16.17
CA LEU A 59 19.25 -23.46 16.72
C LEU A 59 18.29 -24.59 17.14
N GLN A 60 18.03 -24.70 18.45
CA GLN A 60 17.13 -25.70 19.06
C GLN A 60 15.79 -25.09 19.48
N GLY A 61 15.77 -23.81 19.86
CA GLY A 61 14.58 -23.19 20.41
C GLY A 61 14.71 -21.68 20.63
N VAL A 62 13.62 -21.07 21.09
CA VAL A 62 13.62 -19.71 21.62
C VAL A 62 12.94 -19.71 22.97
N LEU A 63 13.51 -18.99 23.93
CA LEU A 63 12.97 -18.86 25.28
C LEU A 63 12.35 -17.47 25.46
N PRO A 64 11.01 -17.38 25.65
CA PRO A 64 10.37 -16.11 25.95
C PRO A 64 10.86 -15.55 27.29
N THR A 65 11.20 -14.25 27.33
CA THR A 65 11.66 -13.56 28.53
C THR A 65 10.73 -13.77 29.73
N ARG A 66 9.41 -13.70 29.50
CA ARG A 66 8.41 -13.94 30.56
C ARG A 66 8.54 -15.35 31.17
N ARG A 67 8.81 -16.38 30.36
CA ARG A 67 9.00 -17.76 30.85
C ARG A 67 10.28 -17.86 31.66
N LEU A 68 11.37 -17.24 31.20
CA LEU A 68 12.63 -17.21 31.94
C LEU A 68 12.47 -16.54 33.31
N LEU A 69 11.78 -15.39 33.37
CA LEU A 69 11.58 -14.63 34.62
C LEU A 69 10.62 -15.30 35.61
N MET A 70 9.67 -16.10 35.12
CA MET A 70 8.68 -16.80 35.94
C MET A 70 9.05 -18.27 36.21
N GLY A 71 10.16 -18.75 35.66
CA GLY A 71 10.60 -20.13 35.80
C GLY A 71 11.16 -20.44 37.19
N GLN A 72 11.05 -21.69 37.62
CA GLN A 72 11.75 -22.15 38.82
C GLN A 72 13.26 -22.13 38.57
N PRO A 73 14.08 -21.70 39.53
CA PRO A 73 15.54 -21.54 39.34
C PRO A 73 16.24 -22.81 38.84
N GLU A 74 15.76 -23.99 39.26
CA GLU A 74 16.32 -25.30 38.93
C GLU A 74 15.77 -25.91 37.63
N ALA A 75 14.72 -25.33 37.04
CA ALA A 75 14.12 -25.82 35.81
C ALA A 75 15.10 -25.67 34.63
N LYS A 76 15.13 -26.66 33.73
CA LYS A 76 15.98 -26.62 32.54
C LYS A 76 15.38 -25.76 31.44
N ILE A 77 16.25 -25.06 30.71
CA ILE A 77 15.85 -24.23 29.56
C ILE A 77 15.21 -25.07 28.46
N SER A 78 15.70 -26.29 28.23
CA SER A 78 15.14 -27.26 27.27
C SER A 78 13.68 -27.62 27.52
N ASP A 79 13.20 -27.57 28.76
CA ASP A 79 11.81 -27.86 29.13
C ASP A 79 10.89 -26.65 28.91
N MET A 80 11.46 -25.45 28.89
CA MET A 80 10.73 -24.19 28.83
C MET A 80 10.75 -23.52 27.46
N MET A 81 11.69 -23.91 26.60
CA MET A 81 11.88 -23.34 25.27
C MET A 81 10.75 -23.70 24.30
N ILE A 82 10.55 -22.84 23.31
CA ILE A 82 9.69 -23.10 22.17
C ILE A 82 10.57 -23.63 21.04
N ARG A 83 10.41 -24.91 20.69
CA ARG A 83 11.23 -25.60 19.68
C ARG A 83 10.99 -25.12 18.25
N ARG A 84 9.77 -24.67 17.96
CA ARG A 84 9.40 -24.19 16.62
C ARG A 84 9.83 -22.74 16.46
N VAL A 85 11.10 -22.54 16.14
CA VAL A 85 11.67 -21.21 15.83
C VAL A 85 11.61 -20.98 14.33
N ILE A 86 11.25 -19.76 13.96
CA ILE A 86 11.33 -19.29 12.58
C ILE A 86 12.67 -18.60 12.43
N SER A 87 13.49 -19.05 11.49
CA SER A 87 14.84 -18.56 11.23
C SER A 87 14.98 -18.12 9.78
N ILE A 88 15.86 -17.15 9.56
CA ILE A 88 16.16 -16.63 8.21
C ILE A 88 17.47 -17.28 7.73
N PRO A 89 17.54 -17.82 6.49
CA PRO A 89 18.79 -18.32 5.94
C PRO A 89 19.84 -17.22 5.78
N SER A 90 21.12 -17.55 5.95
CA SER A 90 22.24 -16.61 5.76
C SER A 90 22.37 -16.07 4.33
N THR A 91 21.84 -16.82 3.36
CA THR A 91 21.79 -16.46 1.94
C THR A 91 20.59 -15.57 1.58
N ALA A 92 19.67 -15.32 2.52
CA ALA A 92 18.47 -14.54 2.27
C ALA A 92 18.79 -13.04 2.09
N THR A 93 17.92 -12.34 1.37
CA THR A 93 18.02 -10.90 1.14
C THR A 93 17.35 -10.10 2.25
N LEU A 94 17.60 -8.79 2.28
CA LEU A 94 16.86 -7.86 3.12
C LEU A 94 15.34 -7.89 2.85
N LEU A 95 14.92 -8.13 1.60
CA LEU A 95 13.51 -8.30 1.25
C LEU A 95 12.90 -9.53 1.93
N ASP A 96 13.59 -10.66 1.91
CA ASP A 96 13.11 -11.90 2.54
C ASP A 96 12.97 -11.72 4.06
N ALA A 97 13.94 -11.04 4.68
CA ALA A 97 13.87 -10.70 6.10
C ALA A 97 12.69 -9.77 6.39
N CYS A 98 12.52 -8.72 5.56
CA CYS A 98 11.44 -7.75 5.60
C CYS A 98 10.05 -8.45 5.52
N GLU A 99 9.90 -9.45 4.65
CA GLU A 99 8.71 -10.30 4.58
C GLU A 99 8.50 -11.12 5.85
N CYS A 100 9.55 -11.71 6.42
CA CYS A 100 9.45 -12.46 7.68
C CYS A 100 8.93 -11.58 8.84
N PHE A 101 9.42 -10.34 8.95
CA PHE A 101 8.93 -9.36 9.94
C PHE A 101 7.44 -9.05 9.76
N ILE A 102 6.97 -8.92 8.51
CA ILE A 102 5.54 -8.69 8.21
C ILE A 102 4.71 -9.92 8.57
N LEU A 103 5.16 -11.10 8.17
CA LEU A 103 4.40 -12.35 8.27
C LEU A 103 4.25 -12.83 9.72
N HIS A 104 5.32 -12.74 10.51
CA HIS A 104 5.33 -13.32 11.86
C HIS A 104 5.24 -12.28 12.97
N LYS A 105 5.40 -10.98 12.66
CA LYS A 105 5.30 -9.87 13.63
C LYS A 105 6.24 -10.01 14.84
N PHE A 106 7.33 -10.77 14.67
CA PHE A 106 8.39 -10.83 15.68
C PHE A 106 9.28 -9.61 15.56
N LEU A 107 9.89 -9.20 16.67
CA LEU A 107 10.76 -8.04 16.69
C LEU A 107 12.22 -8.39 16.37
N ALA A 108 12.55 -9.68 16.32
CA ALA A 108 13.83 -10.19 15.82
C ALA A 108 13.71 -11.63 15.29
N PHE A 109 14.64 -12.03 14.42
CA PHE A 109 14.81 -13.39 13.92
C PHE A 109 16.28 -13.82 14.00
N PRO A 110 16.55 -15.11 14.28
CA PRO A 110 17.89 -15.66 14.16
C PRO A 110 18.19 -15.91 12.68
N VAL A 111 19.39 -15.51 12.26
CA VAL A 111 19.96 -15.85 10.95
C VAL A 111 20.78 -17.12 11.12
N VAL A 112 20.51 -18.12 10.29
CA VAL A 112 21.15 -19.44 10.36
C VAL A 112 21.84 -19.81 9.07
N ASP A 113 22.94 -20.54 9.16
CA ASP A 113 23.61 -21.13 8.00
C ASP A 113 22.91 -22.42 7.51
N GLU A 114 23.50 -23.07 6.50
CA GLU A 114 23.03 -24.34 5.93
C GLU A 114 22.97 -25.48 6.97
N ASN A 115 23.79 -25.42 8.02
CA ASN A 115 23.85 -26.40 9.10
C ASN A 115 22.94 -26.05 10.30
N ARG A 116 22.11 -25.00 10.17
CA ARG A 116 21.28 -24.39 11.22
C ARG A 116 22.06 -23.76 12.39
N VAL A 117 23.34 -23.48 12.22
CA VAL A 117 24.14 -22.74 13.20
C VAL A 117 23.70 -21.29 13.19
N VAL A 118 23.44 -20.70 14.36
CA VAL A 118 23.05 -19.29 14.47
C VAL A 118 24.27 -18.41 14.21
N VAL A 119 24.26 -17.69 13.08
CA VAL A 119 25.37 -16.84 12.63
C VAL A 119 25.11 -15.34 12.86
N GLY A 120 23.87 -14.97 13.19
CA GLY A 120 23.48 -13.60 13.45
C GLY A 120 22.06 -13.48 13.97
N VAL A 121 21.69 -12.27 14.37
CA VAL A 121 20.30 -11.89 14.68
C VAL A 121 19.96 -10.62 13.93
N VAL A 122 18.81 -10.62 13.28
CA VAL A 122 18.23 -9.44 12.64
C VAL A 122 17.07 -8.98 13.49
N ASP A 123 16.97 -7.68 13.76
CA ASP A 123 15.86 -7.10 14.52
C ASP A 123 15.17 -6.01 13.74
N VAL A 124 13.96 -5.63 14.16
CA VAL A 124 13.21 -4.59 13.48
C VAL A 124 13.95 -3.25 13.48
N SER A 125 14.97 -3.05 14.35
CA SER A 125 15.69 -1.78 14.39
C SER A 125 16.63 -1.54 13.20
N MET A 126 17.06 -2.60 12.51
CA MET A 126 17.71 -2.46 11.19
C MET A 126 16.78 -1.77 10.18
N PHE A 127 15.48 -1.98 10.39
CA PHE A 127 14.37 -1.35 9.69
C PHE A 127 13.80 -0.18 10.51
N THR A 128 14.54 0.46 11.41
CA THR A 128 14.08 1.73 12.03
C THR A 128 15.17 2.78 12.07
N GLY A 129 16.45 2.39 12.13
CA GLY A 129 17.60 3.31 12.13
C GLY A 129 17.87 3.95 10.77
N GLU A 130 17.49 3.28 9.69
CA GLU A 130 17.64 3.78 8.30
C GLU A 130 16.28 3.87 7.58
N MET A 131 15.17 3.71 8.30
CA MET A 131 13.83 3.78 7.71
C MET A 131 13.32 5.22 7.58
N GLN A 132 13.63 5.76 6.41
CA GLN A 132 12.65 6.48 5.59
C GLN A 132 11.48 5.59 5.12
N SER A 133 11.40 4.29 5.48
CA SER A 133 10.42 3.33 4.90
C SER A 133 9.32 2.77 5.82
N LEU A 134 9.21 3.21 7.09
CA LEU A 134 7.93 3.11 7.81
C LEU A 134 6.89 4.04 7.18
N GLU A 135 7.32 5.23 6.76
CA GLU A 135 6.49 6.13 5.98
C GLU A 135 6.04 5.49 4.66
N GLU A 136 6.88 4.68 4.02
CA GLU A 136 6.60 3.97 2.77
C GLU A 136 5.71 2.76 2.94
N ARG A 137 5.89 1.94 3.99
CA ARG A 137 4.93 0.86 4.34
C ARG A 137 3.56 1.44 4.68
N GLU A 138 3.50 2.49 5.49
CA GLU A 138 2.25 3.24 5.69
C GLU A 138 1.77 3.88 4.38
N ARG A 139 2.66 4.30 3.47
CA ARG A 139 2.30 4.87 2.16
C ARG A 139 1.58 3.85 1.29
N TRP A 140 2.09 2.62 1.24
CA TRP A 140 1.49 1.52 0.47
C TRP A 140 0.21 1.05 1.15
N ASP A 141 0.21 0.76 2.45
CA ASP A 141 -0.99 0.37 3.18
C ASP A 141 -2.09 1.45 3.08
N THR A 142 -1.73 2.74 3.16
CA THR A 142 -2.70 3.85 3.00
C THR A 142 -3.19 3.98 1.56
N ALA A 143 -2.33 3.76 0.55
CA ALA A 143 -2.76 3.78 -0.86
C ALA A 143 -3.70 2.59 -1.19
N PHE A 144 -3.43 1.41 -0.62
CA PHE A 144 -4.30 0.23 -0.74
C PHE A 144 -5.60 0.38 0.07
N GLU A 145 -5.54 0.98 1.26
CA GLU A 145 -6.74 1.32 2.04
C GLU A 145 -7.60 2.37 1.32
N ALA A 146 -6.97 3.37 0.70
CA ALA A 146 -7.65 4.41 -0.07
C ALA A 146 -8.46 3.85 -1.24
N ILE A 147 -8.08 2.69 -1.81
CA ILE A 147 -8.85 1.97 -2.85
C ILE A 147 -9.75 0.86 -2.27
N GLY A 148 -9.95 0.83 -0.95
CA GLY A 148 -10.88 -0.10 -0.27
C GLY A 148 -10.27 -1.45 0.15
N PHE A 149 -8.94 -1.62 0.07
CA PHE A 149 -8.24 -2.85 0.40
C PHE A 149 -7.50 -2.76 1.75
N ARG A 150 -8.09 -3.30 2.83
CA ARG A 150 -7.39 -3.44 4.12
C ARG A 150 -6.44 -4.64 4.12
N ILE A 151 -5.17 -4.42 3.83
CA ILE A 151 -4.14 -5.48 3.80
C ILE A 151 -4.02 -6.18 5.16
N ASN A 152 -4.12 -5.43 6.26
CA ASN A 152 -4.00 -5.94 7.63
C ASN A 152 -5.17 -6.84 8.09
N GLN A 153 -6.31 -6.85 7.37
CA GLN A 153 -7.48 -7.69 7.71
C GLN A 153 -7.71 -8.83 6.70
N VAL A 154 -6.95 -8.93 5.61
CA VAL A 154 -7.19 -9.93 4.55
C VAL A 154 -6.21 -11.11 4.62
N ARG A 155 -5.02 -10.95 5.21
CA ARG A 155 -4.07 -12.07 5.41
C ARG A 155 -4.48 -12.91 6.62
N GLY A 156 -5.02 -14.10 6.36
CA GLY A 156 -5.50 -15.06 7.38
C GLY A 156 -7.00 -14.96 7.69
N ALA A 157 -7.72 -14.03 7.05
CA ALA A 157 -9.17 -13.93 7.20
C ALA A 157 -9.88 -15.03 6.41
N SER A 158 -10.92 -15.61 7.02
CA SER A 158 -11.82 -16.52 6.31
C SER A 158 -12.49 -15.79 5.13
N PRO A 159 -12.91 -16.51 4.06
CA PRO A 159 -13.64 -15.90 2.94
C PRO A 159 -14.84 -15.05 3.40
N TRP A 160 -15.51 -15.47 4.48
CA TRP A 160 -16.64 -14.75 5.07
C TRP A 160 -16.25 -13.40 5.70
N GLN A 161 -15.12 -13.36 6.41
CA GLN A 161 -14.58 -12.10 6.96
C GLN A 161 -14.20 -11.14 5.83
N GLY A 162 -13.49 -11.63 4.81
CA GLY A 162 -13.15 -10.83 3.63
C GLY A 162 -14.39 -10.27 2.92
N PHE A 163 -15.43 -11.08 2.74
CA PHE A 163 -16.71 -10.64 2.19
C PHE A 163 -17.33 -9.51 3.02
N ARG A 164 -17.45 -9.68 4.34
CA ARG A 164 -18.10 -8.69 5.21
C ARG A 164 -17.38 -7.34 5.26
N PHE A 165 -16.06 -7.32 5.01
CA PHE A 165 -15.28 -6.10 4.90
C PHE A 165 -15.36 -5.44 3.51
N ARG A 166 -15.41 -6.21 2.43
CA ARG A 166 -15.40 -5.67 1.05
C ARG A 166 -16.78 -5.39 0.50
N PHE A 167 -17.79 -6.18 0.87
CA PHE A 167 -19.13 -6.11 0.32
C PHE A 167 -19.78 -4.73 0.49
N PRO A 168 -19.68 -4.03 1.63
CA PRO A 168 -20.23 -2.68 1.76
C PRO A 168 -19.65 -1.69 0.74
N TRP A 169 -18.34 -1.77 0.47
CA TRP A 169 -17.69 -0.95 -0.56
C TRP A 169 -18.11 -1.34 -1.96
N LEU A 170 -18.23 -2.65 -2.21
CA LEU A 170 -18.75 -3.16 -3.48
C LEU A 170 -20.19 -2.70 -3.73
N VAL A 171 -21.03 -2.64 -2.70
CA VAL A 171 -22.40 -2.12 -2.78
C VAL A 171 -22.39 -0.62 -3.08
N ALA A 172 -21.48 0.16 -2.47
CA ALA A 172 -21.34 1.58 -2.79
C ALA A 172 -20.94 1.79 -4.28
N THR A 173 -19.97 1.02 -4.77
CA THR A 173 -19.57 1.02 -6.20
C THR A 173 -20.72 0.57 -7.09
N LEU A 174 -21.48 -0.46 -6.70
CA LEU A 174 -22.64 -0.95 -7.45
C LEU A 174 -23.73 0.12 -7.57
N LEU A 175 -24.05 0.81 -6.47
CA LEU A 175 -25.03 1.90 -6.46
C LEU A 175 -24.57 3.07 -7.34
N SER A 176 -23.29 3.43 -7.27
CA SER A 176 -22.71 4.47 -8.12
C SER A 176 -22.73 4.07 -9.61
N GLY A 177 -22.33 2.86 -9.96
CA GLY A 177 -22.40 2.36 -11.34
C GLY A 177 -23.82 2.31 -11.87
N THR A 178 -24.78 1.94 -11.01
CA THR A 178 -26.22 1.98 -11.35
C THR A 178 -26.69 3.41 -11.61
N LEU A 179 -26.24 4.38 -10.81
CA LEU A 179 -26.54 5.80 -11.05
C LEU A 179 -25.94 6.29 -12.37
N CYS A 180 -24.72 5.87 -12.70
CA CYS A 180 -24.09 6.18 -13.98
C CYS A 180 -24.83 5.55 -15.17
N ALA A 181 -25.39 4.35 -15.01
CA ALA A 181 -26.25 3.72 -16.01
C ALA A 181 -27.55 4.52 -16.23
N PHE A 182 -28.22 4.97 -15.15
CA PHE A 182 -29.37 5.86 -15.27
C PHE A 182 -29.02 7.18 -15.93
N LEU A 183 -27.87 7.78 -15.56
CA LEU A 183 -27.39 9.00 -16.20
C LEU A 183 -27.15 8.80 -17.70
N THR A 184 -26.51 7.68 -18.08
CA THR A 184 -26.26 7.32 -19.48
C THR A 184 -27.56 7.13 -20.25
N SER A 185 -28.60 6.56 -19.64
CA SER A 185 -29.92 6.40 -20.26
C SER A 185 -30.58 7.73 -20.63
N ALA A 186 -30.29 8.82 -19.89
CA ALA A 186 -30.78 10.15 -20.24
C ALA A 186 -30.15 10.70 -21.55
N TYR A 187 -29.05 10.10 -22.01
CA TYR A 187 -28.35 10.43 -23.26
C TYR A 187 -28.56 9.38 -24.36
N GLU A 188 -29.58 8.53 -24.25
CA GLU A 188 -29.88 7.48 -25.25
C GLU A 188 -30.03 8.03 -26.67
N LEU A 189 -30.71 9.17 -26.84
CA LEU A 189 -30.83 9.84 -28.14
C LEU A 189 -29.48 10.32 -28.69
N THR A 190 -28.59 10.81 -27.82
CA THR A 190 -27.23 11.25 -28.20
C THR A 190 -26.39 10.04 -28.65
N LEU A 191 -26.50 8.91 -27.94
CA LEU A 191 -25.85 7.65 -28.28
C LEU A 191 -26.39 7.06 -29.60
N ALA A 192 -27.69 7.18 -29.85
CA ALA A 192 -28.30 6.75 -31.12
C ALA A 192 -27.80 7.58 -32.30
N ASN A 193 -27.59 8.89 -32.10
CA ASN A 193 -27.07 9.79 -33.13
C ASN A 193 -25.56 9.60 -33.37
N SER A 194 -24.78 9.22 -32.36
CA SER A 194 -23.36 8.90 -32.51
C SER A 194 -22.97 7.64 -31.72
N LEU A 195 -22.96 6.52 -32.43
CA LEU A 195 -22.46 5.25 -31.90
C LEU A 195 -20.99 5.31 -31.48
N VAL A 196 -20.22 6.27 -32.02
CA VAL A 196 -18.82 6.44 -31.65
C VAL A 196 -18.68 6.82 -30.18
N LEU A 197 -19.59 7.63 -29.63
CA LEU A 197 -19.59 7.96 -28.21
C LEU A 197 -19.72 6.70 -27.33
N ALA A 198 -20.50 5.71 -27.77
CA ALA A 198 -20.64 4.45 -27.05
C ALA A 198 -19.34 3.63 -27.03
N PHE A 199 -18.61 3.58 -28.15
CA PHE A 199 -17.39 2.77 -28.26
C PHE A 199 -16.22 3.31 -27.41
N PHE A 200 -16.16 4.63 -27.21
CA PHE A 200 -15.11 5.24 -26.41
C PHE A 200 -15.50 5.47 -24.94
N LEU A 201 -16.75 5.18 -24.56
CA LEU A 201 -17.27 5.41 -23.21
C LEU A 201 -16.41 4.74 -22.12
N THR A 202 -16.10 3.46 -22.29
CA THR A 202 -15.28 2.68 -21.34
C THR A 202 -13.86 3.21 -21.24
N LEU A 203 -13.32 3.70 -22.35
CA LEU A 203 -11.98 4.30 -22.41
C LEU A 203 -11.94 5.61 -21.63
N VAL A 204 -12.91 6.51 -21.84
CA VAL A 204 -12.94 7.82 -21.17
C VAL A 204 -13.14 7.65 -19.67
N LEU A 205 -14.05 6.76 -19.24
CA LEU A 205 -14.23 6.41 -17.84
C LEU A 205 -12.94 5.88 -17.22
N GLY A 206 -12.30 4.88 -17.83
CA GLY A 206 -11.06 4.29 -17.31
C GLY A 206 -9.90 5.29 -17.20
N LEU A 207 -9.77 6.22 -18.15
CA LEU A 207 -8.76 7.29 -18.05
C LEU A 207 -9.09 8.28 -16.93
N GLY A 208 -10.37 8.64 -16.77
CA GLY A 208 -10.84 9.50 -15.69
C GLY A 208 -10.56 8.89 -14.32
N GLU A 209 -10.93 7.62 -14.11
CA GLU A 209 -10.64 6.88 -12.88
C GLU A 209 -9.13 6.83 -12.59
N SER A 210 -8.30 6.53 -13.59
CA SER A 210 -6.84 6.48 -13.42
C SER A 210 -6.26 7.82 -12.96
N VAL A 211 -6.65 8.94 -13.59
CA VAL A 211 -6.17 10.27 -13.20
C VAL A 211 -6.69 10.66 -11.81
N SER A 212 -7.96 10.35 -11.51
CA SER A 212 -8.57 10.61 -10.22
C SER A 212 -7.89 9.84 -9.08
N VAL A 213 -7.59 8.55 -9.28
CA VAL A 213 -6.87 7.72 -8.30
C VAL A 213 -5.44 8.23 -8.07
N GLN A 214 -4.76 8.68 -9.11
CA GLN A 214 -3.42 9.27 -8.99
C GLN A 214 -3.47 10.56 -8.14
N ALA A 215 -4.36 11.49 -8.48
CA ALA A 215 -4.54 12.73 -7.74
C ALA A 215 -4.97 12.48 -6.28
N MET A 216 -5.91 11.54 -6.06
CA MET A 216 -6.37 11.12 -4.74
C MET A 216 -5.25 10.54 -3.89
N THR A 217 -4.44 9.65 -4.47
CA THR A 217 -3.33 9.01 -3.75
C THR A 217 -2.32 10.06 -3.30
N LEU A 218 -1.96 11.00 -4.17
CA LEU A 218 -1.07 12.12 -3.83
C LEU A 218 -1.67 13.04 -2.75
N ALA A 219 -2.97 13.32 -2.82
CA ALA A 219 -3.69 14.11 -1.84
C ALA A 219 -3.63 13.48 -0.44
N ILE A 220 -4.00 12.19 -0.34
CA ILE A 220 -4.01 11.44 0.92
C ILE A 220 -2.60 11.37 1.52
N GLN A 221 -1.57 11.17 0.70
CA GLN A 221 -0.18 11.16 1.16
C GLN A 221 0.25 12.53 1.74
N THR A 222 -0.15 13.62 1.09
CA THR A 222 0.22 14.97 1.53
C THR A 222 -0.53 15.39 2.79
N LEU A 223 -1.81 15.01 2.91
CA LEU A 223 -2.67 15.34 4.06
C LEU A 223 -2.21 14.64 5.36
N ARG A 224 -1.44 13.56 5.27
CA ARG A 224 -0.94 12.83 6.45
C ARG A 224 -0.09 13.69 7.37
N ASN A 225 0.72 14.58 6.78
CA ASN A 225 1.69 15.40 7.51
C ASN A 225 1.30 16.89 7.52
N THR A 226 0.09 17.25 7.05
CA THR A 226 -0.31 18.65 6.85
C THR A 226 -1.79 18.86 7.11
N HIS A 227 -2.14 19.88 7.90
CA HIS A 227 -3.52 20.33 8.01
C HIS A 227 -3.92 21.09 6.74
N PRO A 228 -4.96 20.65 6.01
CA PRO A 228 -5.37 21.32 4.79
C PRO A 228 -5.86 22.73 5.10
N THR A 229 -5.22 23.72 4.50
CA THR A 229 -5.71 25.10 4.45
C THR A 229 -6.20 25.42 3.04
N TRP A 230 -7.09 26.40 2.89
CA TRP A 230 -7.55 26.85 1.57
C TRP A 230 -6.38 27.26 0.65
N ARG A 231 -5.32 27.84 1.20
CA ARG A 231 -4.09 28.19 0.47
C ARG A 231 -3.34 26.95 -0.02
N TRP A 232 -3.22 25.94 0.83
CA TRP A 232 -2.62 24.65 0.46
C TRP A 232 -3.40 23.98 -0.67
N TRP A 233 -4.74 23.93 -0.56
CA TRP A 233 -5.60 23.31 -1.57
C TRP A 233 -5.46 24.02 -2.92
N GLY A 234 -5.51 25.35 -2.95
CA GLY A 234 -5.35 26.11 -4.20
C GLY A 234 -3.98 25.90 -4.86
N SER A 235 -2.91 25.84 -4.05
CA SER A 235 -1.55 25.56 -4.56
C SER A 235 -1.41 24.13 -5.09
N ALA A 236 -1.97 23.15 -4.38
CA ALA A 236 -1.98 21.76 -4.82
C ALA A 236 -2.81 21.59 -6.11
N LEU A 237 -3.98 22.23 -6.18
CA LEU A 237 -4.85 22.18 -7.34
C LEU A 237 -4.20 22.81 -8.57
N ALA A 238 -3.56 23.98 -8.43
CA ALA A 238 -2.88 24.63 -9.56
C ALA A 238 -1.76 23.76 -10.14
N ARG A 239 -0.97 23.13 -9.25
CA ARG A 239 0.10 22.21 -9.66
C ARG A 239 -0.47 20.98 -10.38
N GLU A 240 -1.49 20.34 -9.81
CA GLU A 240 -2.03 19.09 -10.36
C GLU A 240 -2.90 19.29 -11.61
N THR A 241 -3.56 20.44 -11.71
CA THR A 241 -4.28 20.86 -12.92
C THR A 241 -3.30 21.03 -14.08
N GLY A 242 -2.10 21.56 -13.84
CA GLY A 242 -1.04 21.65 -14.85
C GLY A 242 -0.65 20.27 -15.39
N THR A 243 -0.37 19.31 -14.51
CA THR A 243 -0.09 17.92 -14.89
C THR A 243 -1.25 17.29 -15.66
N SER A 244 -2.49 17.51 -15.19
CA SER A 244 -3.69 16.91 -15.78
C SER A 244 -4.06 17.54 -17.12
N LEU A 245 -3.72 18.81 -17.36
CA LEU A 245 -3.88 19.44 -18.65
C LEU A 245 -2.93 18.83 -19.69
N LEU A 246 -1.67 18.55 -19.31
CA LEU A 246 -0.70 17.88 -20.19
C LEU A 246 -1.13 16.44 -20.50
N LEU A 247 -1.54 15.68 -19.48
CA LEU A 247 -2.07 14.33 -19.65
C LEU A 247 -3.34 14.34 -20.50
N GLY A 248 -4.28 15.24 -20.21
CA GLY A 248 -5.53 15.40 -20.94
C GLY A 248 -5.32 15.77 -22.40
N LEU A 249 -4.34 16.64 -22.69
CA LEU A 249 -3.97 16.99 -24.06
C LEU A 249 -3.36 15.79 -24.79
N ALA A 250 -2.41 15.08 -24.17
CA ALA A 250 -1.78 13.92 -24.77
C ALA A 250 -2.79 12.79 -25.05
N CYS A 251 -3.59 12.43 -24.05
CA CYS A 251 -4.64 11.42 -24.18
C CYS A 251 -5.73 11.86 -25.16
N GLY A 252 -6.18 13.11 -25.09
CA GLY A 252 -7.21 13.66 -25.97
C GLY A 252 -6.77 13.64 -27.44
N LEU A 253 -5.54 14.07 -27.73
CA LEU A 253 -4.98 14.00 -29.09
C LEU A 253 -4.79 12.55 -29.57
N ALA A 254 -4.35 11.65 -28.70
CA ALA A 254 -4.20 10.24 -29.04
C ALA A 254 -5.57 9.62 -29.38
N VAL A 255 -6.58 9.87 -28.56
CA VAL A 255 -7.94 9.38 -28.76
C VAL A 255 -8.56 10.00 -30.02
N ALA A 256 -8.38 11.30 -30.27
CA ALA A 256 -8.81 11.94 -31.51
C ALA A 256 -8.13 11.31 -32.73
N GLY A 257 -6.82 11.07 -32.67
CA GLY A 257 -6.08 10.40 -33.75
C GLY A 257 -6.60 8.98 -34.02
N ILE A 258 -6.81 8.19 -32.97
CA ILE A 258 -7.37 6.83 -33.07
C ILE A 258 -8.78 6.88 -33.68
N ALA A 259 -9.65 7.75 -33.18
CA ALA A 259 -11.02 7.90 -33.68
C ALA A 259 -11.04 8.36 -35.14
N SER A 260 -10.14 9.27 -35.52
CA SER A 260 -10.03 9.76 -36.90
C SER A 260 -9.58 8.66 -37.87
N VAL A 261 -8.53 7.91 -37.53
CA VAL A 261 -8.01 6.84 -38.39
C VAL A 261 -8.96 5.65 -38.46
N TRP A 262 -9.53 5.24 -37.32
CA TRP A 262 -10.34 4.02 -37.25
C TRP A 262 -11.77 4.21 -37.77
N ARG A 263 -12.39 5.34 -37.46
CA ARG A 263 -13.79 5.63 -37.80
C ARG A 263 -13.96 6.61 -38.96
N GLY A 264 -12.85 7.12 -39.51
CA GLY A 264 -12.88 8.11 -40.58
C GLY A 264 -13.43 9.46 -40.12
N LEU A 265 -13.37 9.73 -38.80
CA LEU A 265 -13.95 10.94 -38.22
C LEU A 265 -13.06 12.15 -38.47
N GLY A 266 -13.65 13.22 -38.98
CA GLY A 266 -13.02 14.53 -39.09
C GLY A 266 -13.08 15.26 -37.75
N VAL A 267 -13.87 16.33 -37.72
CA VAL A 267 -13.91 17.24 -36.58
C VAL A 267 -14.52 16.59 -35.32
N GLU A 268 -15.41 15.60 -35.46
CA GLU A 268 -15.98 14.82 -34.34
C GLU A 268 -14.90 14.17 -33.47
N SER A 269 -13.78 13.76 -34.07
CA SER A 269 -12.66 13.15 -33.34
C SER A 269 -11.99 14.16 -32.38
N LEU A 270 -11.93 15.44 -32.77
CA LEU A 270 -11.38 16.51 -31.93
C LEU A 270 -12.28 16.83 -30.74
N VAL A 271 -13.61 16.73 -30.92
CA VAL A 271 -14.58 16.88 -29.83
C VAL A 271 -14.42 15.77 -28.81
N LEU A 272 -14.25 14.55 -29.31
CA LEU A 272 -14.01 13.39 -28.47
C LEU A 272 -12.69 13.56 -27.70
N GLY A 273 -11.63 14.03 -28.36
CA GLY A 273 -10.37 14.38 -27.69
C GLY A 273 -10.50 15.50 -26.66
N LEU A 274 -11.26 16.56 -26.96
CA LEU A 274 -11.51 17.68 -26.05
C LEU A 274 -12.33 17.23 -24.83
N SER A 275 -13.32 16.36 -25.04
CA SER A 275 -14.12 15.80 -23.96
C SER A 275 -13.27 14.96 -23.00
N VAL A 276 -12.30 14.19 -23.53
CA VAL A 276 -11.31 13.46 -22.73
C VAL A 276 -10.45 14.44 -21.93
N LEU A 277 -9.91 15.49 -22.56
CA LEU A 277 -9.10 16.49 -21.88
C LEU A 277 -9.85 17.10 -20.68
N LEU A 278 -11.07 17.58 -20.90
CA LEU A 278 -11.88 18.23 -19.86
C LEU A 278 -12.30 17.24 -18.77
N ALA A 279 -12.63 16.00 -19.13
CA ALA A 279 -12.93 14.94 -18.18
C ALA A 279 -11.73 14.64 -17.28
N LEU A 280 -10.52 14.53 -17.84
CA LEU A 280 -9.30 14.23 -17.07
C LEU A 280 -8.92 15.38 -16.13
N VAL A 281 -9.06 16.64 -16.57
CA VAL A 281 -8.86 17.80 -15.69
C VAL A 281 -9.86 17.78 -14.54
N THR A 282 -11.13 17.46 -14.81
CA THR A 282 -12.16 17.40 -13.79
C THR A 282 -11.96 16.20 -12.84
N ALA A 283 -11.54 15.06 -13.36
CA ALA A 283 -11.20 13.87 -12.59
C ALA A 283 -10.08 14.17 -11.59
N CYS A 284 -9.06 14.92 -11.99
CA CYS A 284 -8.00 15.40 -11.09
C CYS A 284 -8.54 16.32 -9.99
N VAL A 285 -9.37 17.31 -10.35
CA VAL A 285 -9.98 18.23 -9.39
C VAL A 285 -10.78 17.45 -8.33
N VAL A 286 -11.57 16.46 -8.77
CA VAL A 286 -12.33 15.56 -7.88
C VAL A 286 -11.39 14.74 -7.00
N GLY A 287 -10.37 14.12 -7.61
CA GLY A 287 -9.36 13.30 -6.93
C GLY A 287 -8.64 14.04 -5.81
N LEU A 288 -8.30 15.31 -6.01
CA LEU A 288 -7.69 16.14 -4.97
C LEU A 288 -8.72 16.62 -3.92
N SER A 289 -9.92 16.99 -4.36
CA SER A 289 -10.90 17.67 -3.52
C SER A 289 -11.62 16.75 -2.55
N ILE A 290 -12.01 15.54 -2.97
CA ILE A 290 -12.77 14.61 -2.11
C ILE A 290 -11.97 14.22 -0.85
N PRO A 291 -10.70 13.78 -0.92
CA PRO A 291 -9.93 13.46 0.28
C PRO A 291 -9.68 14.67 1.17
N THR A 292 -9.45 15.85 0.56
CA THR A 292 -9.25 17.11 1.28
C THR A 292 -10.48 17.51 2.07
N LEU A 293 -11.68 17.39 1.46
CA LEU A 293 -12.96 17.66 2.11
C LEU A 293 -13.24 16.68 3.24
N LEU A 294 -13.05 15.37 3.00
CA LEU A 294 -13.22 14.34 4.03
C LEU A 294 -12.32 14.61 5.25
N HIS A 295 -11.05 14.95 5.00
CA HIS A 295 -10.09 15.31 6.05
C HIS A 295 -10.52 16.58 6.80
N ALA A 296 -11.05 17.61 6.10
CA ALA A 296 -11.54 18.82 6.72
C ALA A 296 -12.75 18.57 7.65
N PHE A 297 -13.63 17.63 7.29
CA PHE A 297 -14.78 17.20 8.12
C PHE A 297 -14.43 16.18 9.22
N ARG A 298 -13.14 15.84 9.39
CA ARG A 298 -12.65 14.81 10.33
C ARG A 298 -13.25 13.41 10.10
N TRP A 299 -13.74 13.15 8.89
CA TRP A 299 -14.10 11.80 8.49
C TRP A 299 -12.83 11.09 8.04
N ASP A 300 -12.67 9.81 8.39
CA ASP A 300 -11.46 9.06 8.07
C ASP A 300 -11.28 8.95 6.54
N PRO A 301 -10.38 9.74 5.93
CA PRO A 301 -10.25 9.80 4.48
C PRO A 301 -9.75 8.47 3.92
N LYS A 302 -9.08 7.66 4.75
CA LYS A 302 -8.49 6.39 4.34
C LYS A 302 -9.54 5.35 3.98
N ILE A 303 -10.75 5.48 4.51
CA ILE A 303 -11.79 4.45 4.44
C ILE A 303 -12.81 4.76 3.34
N ALA A 304 -13.21 6.03 3.17
CA ALA A 304 -14.29 6.42 2.26
C ALA A 304 -13.82 7.10 0.95
N ALA A 305 -12.56 7.55 0.87
CA ALA A 305 -12.13 8.38 -0.26
C ALA A 305 -12.19 7.64 -1.60
N GLY A 306 -11.77 6.38 -1.71
CA GLY A 306 -11.70 5.69 -3.01
C GLY A 306 -13.03 5.55 -3.71
N PRO A 307 -13.96 4.72 -3.20
CA PRO A 307 -15.24 4.48 -3.87
C PRO A 307 -16.05 5.76 -4.08
N LEU A 308 -15.99 6.72 -3.15
CA LEU A 308 -16.68 8.00 -3.31
C LEU A 308 -16.05 8.88 -4.39
N THR A 309 -14.72 8.96 -4.42
CA THR A 309 -14.01 9.75 -5.43
C THR A 309 -14.26 9.17 -6.82
N LEU A 310 -14.14 7.85 -6.99
CA LEU A 310 -14.42 7.17 -8.26
C LEU A 310 -15.86 7.43 -8.72
N ALA A 311 -16.83 7.24 -7.81
CA ALA A 311 -18.24 7.48 -8.11
C ALA A 311 -18.52 8.90 -8.62
N VAL A 312 -17.94 9.90 -7.96
CA VAL A 312 -18.08 11.30 -8.34
C VAL A 312 -17.36 11.58 -9.65
N THR A 313 -16.16 11.02 -9.84
CA THR A 313 -15.39 11.12 -11.09
C THR A 313 -16.18 10.57 -12.28
N ASP A 314 -16.81 9.41 -12.15
CA ASP A 314 -17.61 8.82 -13.22
C ASP A 314 -18.77 9.73 -13.62
N ILE A 315 -19.52 10.24 -12.64
CA ILE A 315 -20.65 11.15 -12.89
C ILE A 315 -20.19 12.39 -13.66
N PHE A 316 -19.13 13.06 -13.21
CA PHE A 316 -18.61 14.25 -13.89
C PHE A 316 -18.03 13.93 -15.27
N THR A 317 -17.34 12.80 -15.41
CA THR A 317 -16.80 12.32 -16.67
C THR A 317 -17.91 12.11 -17.69
N LEU A 318 -18.97 11.39 -17.31
CA LEU A 318 -20.14 11.17 -18.18
C LEU A 318 -20.85 12.47 -18.54
N LEU A 319 -21.05 13.37 -17.58
CA LEU A 319 -21.67 14.66 -17.84
C LEU A 319 -20.86 15.47 -18.85
N ILE A 320 -19.55 15.59 -18.68
CA ILE A 320 -18.69 16.33 -19.62
C ILE A 320 -18.69 15.65 -20.98
N TYR A 321 -18.50 14.33 -21.01
CA TYR A 321 -18.41 13.54 -22.22
C TYR A 321 -19.68 13.65 -23.07
N PHE A 322 -20.84 13.39 -22.47
CA PHE A 322 -22.10 13.42 -23.20
C PHE A 322 -22.61 14.82 -23.50
N ASN A 323 -22.37 15.83 -22.65
CA ASN A 323 -22.77 17.20 -22.99
C ASN A 323 -21.93 17.78 -24.13
N LEU A 324 -20.62 17.49 -24.20
CA LEU A 324 -19.82 17.89 -25.36
C LEU A 324 -20.25 17.13 -26.62
N GLY A 325 -20.46 15.81 -26.52
CA GLY A 325 -20.95 15.02 -27.64
C GLY A 325 -22.31 15.52 -28.16
N ARG A 326 -23.23 15.83 -27.25
CA ARG A 326 -24.56 16.38 -27.58
C ARG A 326 -24.49 17.80 -28.15
N ALA A 327 -23.58 18.65 -27.68
CA ALA A 327 -23.44 20.01 -28.21
C ALA A 327 -22.95 20.03 -29.65
N TRP A 328 -22.34 18.93 -30.12
CA TRP A 328 -21.79 18.81 -31.46
C TRP A 328 -22.73 18.12 -32.47
N LEU A 329 -23.57 17.20 -31.98
CA LEU A 329 -24.56 16.47 -32.78
C LEU A 329 -25.78 17.31 -33.13
#